data_AF-A0A923I033-F1
#
_entry.id   AF-A0A923I033-F1
#
_cell.length_a   1.000
_cell.length_b   1.000
_cell.length_c   1.000
_cell.angle_alpha   90.00
_cell.angle_beta   90.00
_cell.angle_gamma   90.00
#
_symmetry.space_group_name_H-M   'P 1'
#
loop_
_entity.id
_entity.type
_entity.pdbx_description
1 polymer ?
#
loop_
_entity_poly.entity_id
_entity_poly.type
_entity_poly.pdbx_seq_one_letter_code
_entity_poly.pdbx_strand_id
1 'polypeptide(L)'
;MMFLNIAFPASSALPVAQFAISGLAVAARPLLGLGILTTMLLVFRPILSGLLRALWLSIFPKLSREERAARRTLRTAMTLNRIARDADVCSPAMAAELRAMAGRA
;
A
#
# COMPACT_ATOMS: atom_id res chain seq x y z
N MET A 1 61.69 35.32 22.93
CA MET A 1 61.49 34.83 21.55
C MET A 1 60.94 33.40 21.45
N MET A 2 60.42 32.79 22.53
CA MET A 2 59.87 31.42 22.50
C MET A 2 58.35 31.35 22.31
N PHE A 3 57.62 32.40 22.72
CA PHE A 3 56.15 32.45 22.64
C PHE A 3 55.59 32.57 21.22
N LEU A 4 56.32 33.21 20.29
CA LEU A 4 55.92 33.31 18.89
C LEU A 4 56.04 31.96 18.17
N ASN A 5 56.99 31.11 18.53
CA ASN A 5 57.21 29.81 17.86
C ASN A 5 56.13 28.76 18.19
N ILE A 6 55.43 28.90 19.32
CA ILE A 6 54.33 28.00 19.72
C ILE A 6 52.98 28.56 19.25
N ALA A 7 52.84 29.88 19.15
CA ALA A 7 51.61 30.54 18.73
C ALA A 7 51.28 30.39 17.22
N PHE A 8 52.29 30.38 16.34
CA PHE A 8 52.12 30.19 14.89
C PHE A 8 51.62 28.79 14.45
N PRO A 9 52.10 27.67 15.03
CA PRO A 9 51.56 26.35 14.69
C PRO A 9 50.18 26.11 15.32
N ALA A 10 49.89 26.68 16.49
CA ALA A 10 48.56 26.57 17.10
C ALA A 10 47.50 27.33 16.30
N SER A 11 47.79 28.55 15.83
CA SER A 11 46.86 29.36 15.04
C SER A 11 46.53 28.76 13.67
N SER A 12 47.44 27.96 13.09
CA SER A 12 47.21 27.24 11.83
C SER A 12 46.52 25.89 12.00
N ALA A 13 46.62 25.25 13.18
CA ALA A 13 45.92 24.01 13.49
C ALA A 13 44.44 24.22 13.89
N LEU A 14 44.11 25.36 14.51
CA LEU A 14 42.74 25.73 14.90
C LEU A 14 41.72 25.74 13.74
N PRO A 15 41.98 26.35 12.57
CA PRO A 15 41.03 26.34 11.47
C PRO A 15 40.78 24.92 10.95
N VAL A 16 41.80 24.07 10.87
CA VAL A 16 41.66 22.67 10.41
C VAL A 16 40.77 21.86 11.34
N ALA A 17 40.94 22.01 12.66
CA ALA A 17 40.06 21.38 13.65
C ALA A 17 38.62 21.88 13.54
N GLN A 18 38.43 23.19 13.33
CA GLN A 18 37.11 23.80 13.16
C GLN A 18 36.41 23.33 11.86
N PHE A 19 37.16 23.14 10.76
CA PHE A 19 36.64 22.57 9.52
C PHE A 19 36.23 21.10 9.70
N ALA A 20 37.00 20.30 10.42
CA ALA A 20 36.64 18.90 10.69
C ALA A 20 35.37 18.78 11.56
N ILE A 21 35.26 19.58 12.62
CA ILE A 21 34.09 19.58 13.53
C ILE A 21 32.84 20.11 12.81
N SER A 22 32.98 21.18 12.02
CA SER A 22 31.86 21.73 11.24
C SER A 22 31.41 20.79 10.12
N GLY A 23 32.34 20.11 9.44
CA GLY A 23 32.01 19.07 8.45
C GLY A 23 31.22 17.92 9.06
N LEU A 24 31.61 17.44 10.24
CA LEU A 24 30.86 16.43 11.00
C LEU A 24 29.48 16.95 11.43
N ALA A 25 29.38 18.19 11.91
CA ALA A 25 28.09 18.78 12.30
C ALA A 25 27.13 18.96 11.12
N VAL A 26 27.66 19.31 9.94
CA VAL A 26 26.87 19.45 8.70
C VAL A 26 26.41 18.08 8.20
N ALA A 27 27.24 17.04 8.31
CA ALA A 27 26.87 15.68 7.91
C ALA A 27 25.96 14.97 8.92
N ALA A 28 26.09 15.26 10.22
CA ALA A 28 25.29 14.65 11.28
C ALA A 28 23.82 15.11 11.24
N ARG A 29 23.56 16.39 10.92
CA ARG A 29 22.20 16.94 10.83
C ARG A 29 21.27 16.19 9.84
N PRO A 30 21.63 15.96 8.57
CA PRO A 30 20.79 15.20 7.65
C PRO A 30 20.68 13.73 8.03
N LEU A 31 21.73 13.13 8.60
CA LEU A 31 21.67 11.73 9.08
C LEU A 31 20.67 11.57 10.23
N LEU A 32 20.66 12.49 11.19
CA LEU A 32 19.68 12.49 12.28
C LEU A 32 18.26 12.78 11.75
N GLY A 33 18.12 13.74 10.84
CA GLY A 33 16.84 14.04 10.19
C GLY A 33 16.27 12.84 9.41
N LEU A 34 17.12 12.15 8.64
CA LEU A 34 16.75 10.92 7.94
C LEU A 34 16.43 9.78 8.91
N GLY A 35 17.16 9.65 10.01
CA GLY A 35 16.87 8.66 11.06
C GLY A 35 15.48 8.86 11.68
N ILE A 36 15.13 10.11 12.01
CA ILE A 36 13.80 10.46 12.55
C ILE A 36 12.72 10.17 11.51
N LEU A 37 12.93 10.57 10.26
CA LEU A 37 11.98 10.28 9.18
C LEU A 37 11.77 8.78 8.98
N THR A 38 12.86 8.00 8.98
CA THR A 38 12.82 6.55 8.75
C THR A 38 12.13 5.83 9.90
N THR A 39 12.43 6.20 11.14
CA THR A 39 11.76 5.64 12.33
C THR A 39 10.28 6.01 12.37
N MET A 40 9.93 7.24 12.02
CA MET A 40 8.54 7.68 11.90
C MET A 40 7.80 6.88 10.80
N LEU A 41 8.39 6.73 9.62
CA LEU A 41 7.87 5.87 8.56
C LEU A 41 7.68 4.43 9.01
N LEU A 42 8.64 3.85 9.75
CA LEU A 42 8.56 2.49 10.30
C LEU A 42 7.41 2.32 11.29
N VAL A 43 7.21 3.28 12.20
CA VAL A 43 6.09 3.27 13.15
C VAL A 43 4.76 3.40 12.41
N PHE A 44 4.71 4.21 11.36
CA PHE A 44 3.51 4.40 10.54
C PHE A 44 3.34 3.38 9.40
N ARG A 45 4.30 2.44 9.19
CA ARG A 45 4.19 1.36 8.19
C ARG A 45 2.85 0.63 8.18
N PRO A 46 2.25 0.22 9.33
CA PRO A 46 0.95 -0.44 9.32
C PRO A 46 -0.13 0.43 8.64
N ILE A 47 -0.15 1.73 8.91
CA ILE A 47 -1.12 2.67 8.31
C ILE A 47 -0.86 2.85 6.81
N LEU A 48 0.40 3.04 6.41
CA LEU A 48 0.76 3.15 4.99
C LEU A 48 0.41 1.87 4.22
N SER A 49 0.65 0.70 4.81
CA SER A 49 0.34 -0.58 4.16
C SER A 49 -1.17 -0.82 4.01
N GLY A 50 -1.97 -0.43 5.01
CA GLY A 50 -3.43 -0.46 4.93
C GLY A 50 -3.94 0.50 3.85
N LEU A 51 -3.43 1.74 3.82
CA LEU A 51 -3.80 2.74 2.84
C LEU A 51 -3.40 2.33 1.42
N LEU A 52 -2.19 1.81 1.23
CA LEU A 52 -1.71 1.26 -0.04
C LEU A 52 -2.59 0.10 -0.50
N ARG A 53 -3.00 -0.79 0.41
CA ARG A 53 -3.88 -1.92 0.07
C ARG A 53 -5.28 -1.45 -0.32
N ALA A 54 -5.82 -0.44 0.36
CA ALA A 54 -7.10 0.17 0.02
C ALA A 54 -7.05 0.90 -1.34
N LEU A 55 -6.00 1.69 -1.59
CA LEU A 55 -5.73 2.31 -2.89
C LEU A 55 -5.57 1.27 -3.99
N TRP A 56 -4.84 0.20 -3.72
CA TRP A 56 -4.65 -0.89 -4.67
C TRP A 56 -5.98 -1.58 -4.99
N LEU A 57 -6.81 -1.85 -3.98
CA LEU A 57 -8.16 -2.41 -4.17
C LEU A 57 -9.08 -1.46 -4.93
N SER A 58 -8.94 -0.15 -4.73
CA SER A 58 -9.71 0.87 -5.45
C SER A 58 -9.33 0.95 -6.93
N ILE A 59 -8.04 0.84 -7.26
CA ILE A 59 -7.55 0.92 -8.65
C ILE A 59 -7.73 -0.43 -9.36
N PHE A 60 -7.41 -1.52 -8.66
CA PHE A 60 -7.54 -2.88 -9.14
C PHE A 60 -8.44 -3.67 -8.20
N PRO A 61 -9.77 -3.64 -8.41
CA PRO A 61 -10.69 -4.47 -7.66
C PRO A 61 -10.37 -5.94 -7.95
N LYS A 62 -9.51 -6.52 -7.11
CA LYS A 62 -9.18 -7.94 -7.15
C LYS A 62 -10.35 -8.69 -6.51
N LEU A 63 -11.36 -8.99 -7.33
CA LEU A 63 -12.44 -9.90 -6.93
C LEU A 63 -11.81 -11.16 -6.33
N SER A 64 -12.16 -11.52 -5.10
CA SER A 64 -11.60 -12.71 -4.46
C SER A 64 -12.02 -13.97 -5.25
N ARG A 65 -11.31 -15.09 -5.07
CA ARG A 65 -11.68 -16.35 -5.74
C ARG A 65 -13.11 -16.77 -5.38
N GLU A 66 -13.47 -16.61 -4.11
CA GLU A 66 -14.81 -16.91 -3.58
C GLU A 66 -15.86 -15.98 -4.19
N GLU A 67 -15.56 -14.69 -4.29
CA GLU A 67 -16.46 -13.70 -4.88
C GLU A 67 -16.69 -13.94 -6.38
N ARG A 68 -15.66 -14.42 -7.11
CA ARG A 68 -15.84 -14.83 -8.52
C ARG A 68 -16.72 -16.07 -8.65
N ALA A 69 -16.56 -17.04 -7.75
CA ALA A 69 -17.39 -18.24 -7.74
C ALA A 69 -18.85 -17.87 -7.46
N ALA A 70 -19.10 -17.09 -6.40
CA ALA A 70 -20.44 -16.59 -6.05
C ALA A 70 -21.07 -15.79 -7.19
N ARG A 71 -20.29 -14.92 -7.86
CA ARG A 71 -20.78 -14.12 -9.00
C ARG A 71 -21.10 -14.98 -10.22
N ARG A 72 -20.37 -16.08 -10.44
CA ARG A 72 -20.69 -17.05 -11.50
C ARG A 72 -22.01 -17.76 -11.19
N THR A 73 -22.17 -18.26 -9.97
CA THR A 73 -23.41 -18.90 -9.53
C THR A 73 -24.62 -17.97 -9.67
N LEU A 74 -24.51 -16.74 -9.17
CA LEU A 74 -25.56 -15.71 -9.31
C LEU A 74 -25.92 -15.42 -10.78
N ARG A 75 -24.92 -15.33 -11.66
CA ARG A 75 -25.16 -15.14 -13.10
C ARG A 75 -25.92 -16.32 -13.70
N THR A 76 -25.52 -17.55 -13.36
CA THR A 76 -26.21 -18.76 -13.82
C THR A 76 -27.66 -18.79 -13.35
N ALA A 77 -27.92 -18.53 -12.06
CA ALA A 77 -29.28 -18.45 -11.52
C ALA A 77 -30.12 -17.35 -12.17
N MET A 78 -29.54 -16.17 -12.43
CA MET A 78 -30.23 -15.10 -13.16
C MET A 78 -30.57 -15.48 -14.60
N THR A 79 -29.65 -16.15 -15.31
CA THR A 79 -29.92 -16.61 -16.68
C THR A 79 -31.02 -17.67 -16.73
N LEU A 80 -31.02 -18.63 -15.80
CA LEU A 80 -32.08 -19.63 -15.67
C LEU A 80 -33.44 -18.99 -15.37
N ASN A 81 -33.47 -18.00 -14.46
CA ASN A 81 -34.70 -17.27 -14.16
C ASN A 81 -35.22 -16.47 -15.35
N ARG A 82 -34.33 -15.89 -16.16
CA ARG A 82 -34.73 -15.21 -17.40
C ARG A 82 -35.34 -16.18 -18.41
N ILE A 83 -34.69 -17.32 -18.64
CA ILE A 83 -35.20 -18.37 -19.54
C ILE A 83 -36.54 -18.90 -19.02
N ALA A 84 -36.68 -19.10 -17.71
CA ALA A 84 -37.95 -19.50 -17.10
C ALA A 84 -39.06 -18.48 -17.34
N ARG A 85 -38.74 -17.18 -17.31
CA ARG A 85 -39.70 -16.10 -17.60
C ARG A 85 -40.14 -16.12 -19.07
N ASP A 86 -39.21 -16.37 -19.99
CA ASP A 86 -39.50 -16.47 -21.42
C ASP A 86 -40.30 -17.76 -21.73
N ALA A 87 -40.00 -18.86 -21.05
CA ALA A 87 -40.69 -20.15 -21.18
C ALA A 87 -42.08 -20.17 -20.53
N ASP A 88 -42.39 -19.24 -19.63
CA ASP A 88 -43.68 -19.14 -18.93
C ASP A 88 -44.85 -18.94 -19.91
N VAL A 89 -44.58 -18.31 -21.06
CA VAL A 89 -45.57 -18.04 -22.11
C VAL A 89 -45.94 -19.31 -22.89
N CYS A 90 -44.98 -20.21 -23.13
CA CYS A 90 -45.20 -21.43 -23.91
C CYS A 90 -45.52 -22.66 -23.04
N SER A 91 -44.91 -22.77 -21.86
CA SER A 91 -45.03 -23.94 -20.99
C SER A 91 -44.73 -23.61 -19.52
N PRO A 92 -45.76 -23.44 -18.67
CA PRO A 92 -45.57 -23.05 -17.27
C PRO A 92 -44.87 -24.14 -16.43
N ALA A 93 -45.02 -25.43 -16.79
CA ALA A 93 -44.34 -26.53 -16.12
C ALA A 93 -42.81 -26.46 -16.29
N MET A 94 -42.33 -26.20 -17.51
CA MET A 94 -40.91 -26.03 -17.80
C MET A 94 -40.33 -24.79 -17.08
N ALA A 95 -41.10 -23.70 -17.03
CA ALA A 95 -40.72 -22.50 -16.28
C ALA A 95 -40.55 -22.78 -14.78
N ALA A 96 -41.42 -23.61 -14.19
CA ALA A 96 -41.30 -24.02 -12.78
C ALA A 96 -40.03 -24.86 -12.53
N GLU A 97 -39.70 -25.80 -13.42
CA GLU A 97 -38.48 -26.60 -13.29
C GLU A 97 -37.20 -25.77 -13.44
N LEU A 98 -37.20 -24.79 -14.35
CA LEU A 98 -36.08 -23.86 -14.55
C LEU A 98 -35.88 -22.95 -13.33
N ARG A 99 -36.95 -22.49 -12.68
CA ARG A 99 -36.89 -21.76 -11.39
C ARG A 99 -36.37 -22.64 -10.27
N ALA A 100 -36.82 -23.89 -10.20
CA ALA A 100 -36.32 -24.87 -9.23
C ALA A 100 -34.82 -25.20 -9.47
N MET A 101 -34.35 -25.20 -10.72
CA MET A 101 -32.93 -25.26 -11.07
C MET A 101 -32.14 -24.03 -10.63
N ALA A 102 -32.70 -22.84 -10.82
CA ALA A 102 -32.05 -21.60 -10.38
C ALA A 102 -31.92 -21.49 -8.85
N GLY A 103 -32.88 -22.01 -8.09
CA GLY A 103 -32.87 -21.96 -6.63
C GLY A 103 -31.91 -22.94 -5.94
N ARG A 104 -31.44 -23.97 -6.66
CA ARG A 104 -30.51 -25.00 -6.14
C ARG A 104 -29.06 -24.80 -6.58
N ALA A 105 -28.80 -23.85 -7.47
CA ALA A 105 -27.46 -23.53 -7.99
C ALA A 105 -26.73 -22.55 -7.07
#